data_AF-A0A9E1W5K7-F1
#
_entry.id   AF-A0A9E1W5K7-F1
#
_cell.length_a   1.000
_cell.length_b   1.000
_cell.length_c   1.000
_cell.angle_alpha   90.00
_cell.angle_beta   90.00
_cell.angle_gamma   90.00
#
_symmetry.space_group_name_H-M   'P 1'
#
loop_
_entity.id
_entity.type
_entity.pdbx_description
1 polymer ?
#
loop_
_entity_poly.entity_id
_entity_poly.type
_entity_poly.pdbx_seq_one_letter_code
_entity_poly.pdbx_strand_id
1 'polypeptide(L)'
;MEHDADVVIVGCGPVGVMAALRCSQRGLRVIALDNETEVYPLPRSIGMDDEIQDLFARAGLIESLRDHSTPGRGGDFVDASGERVVGVDVSPDFVGVLGHPPMIMFDQPSVETFLRDAAVDAGVDLRLGVRATGLVANDLGVTLELDDGTSLRSRWLIGADGAKSTVRDLIGVDLIDQEFDQNWLVVDTTLLDPGLALPPLARQHCDPKRVVTFVPGHETRRRWEFQLKPDETRDQALEPGFLDALLADWGRPDQLQIDRVAAYRFHGVVADRFSSGPIFLAGDAAHQMPPFNGQGMCSGMRDAENLAWKLAVVAHGSAGPQLLDSYDEERRPHAAQQVAQSVDAGKLIDAIAHDGERALESGYGRRKFPRLEHGVVESGDHRLIGLPLPAPADGSFTIGTSWTVLTRPDATTELPELWTALGAAAHPIAASAFGDTFDRTTTVIVRPDRIVAAVTTDMSATTSRLTPLIVGESRAEY
;
A
#
# COMPACT_ATOMS: atom_id res chain seq x y z
N MET A 1 34.47 -2.31 -0.41
CA MET A 1 34.17 -3.21 0.72
C MET A 1 33.17 -4.24 0.23
N GLU A 2 33.22 -5.46 0.75
CA GLU A 2 32.26 -6.50 0.39
C GLU A 2 30.99 -6.31 1.24
N HIS A 3 29.82 -6.30 0.58
CA HIS A 3 28.52 -6.25 1.25
C HIS A 3 27.90 -7.64 1.27
N ASP A 4 27.29 -8.00 2.39
CA ASP A 4 26.57 -9.27 2.57
C ASP A 4 25.36 -9.34 1.62
N ALA A 5 24.71 -8.19 1.39
CA ALA A 5 23.58 -8.03 0.49
C ALA A 5 23.59 -6.67 -0.22
N ASP A 6 22.82 -6.52 -1.28
CA ASP A 6 22.52 -5.20 -1.85
C ASP A 6 21.55 -4.46 -0.94
N VAL A 7 20.49 -5.15 -0.49
CA VAL A 7 19.43 -4.59 0.37
C VAL A 7 19.26 -5.46 1.60
N VAL A 8 19.23 -4.83 2.78
CA VAL A 8 18.76 -5.45 4.02
C VAL A 8 17.40 -4.88 4.38
N ILE A 9 16.44 -5.74 4.73
CA ILE A 9 15.08 -5.35 5.10
C ILE A 9 14.83 -5.75 6.56
N VAL A 10 14.40 -4.79 7.38
CA VAL A 10 14.05 -5.01 8.79
C VAL A 10 12.52 -5.00 8.89
N GLY A 11 11.93 -6.12 9.28
CA GLY A 11 10.50 -6.36 9.33
C GLY A 11 10.02 -7.23 8.16
N CYS A 12 9.45 -8.40 8.47
CA CYS A 12 8.89 -9.36 7.52
C CYS A 12 7.35 -9.44 7.63
N GLY A 13 6.71 -8.31 7.89
CA GLY A 13 5.27 -8.14 7.59
C GLY A 13 5.02 -8.06 6.07
N PRO A 14 3.76 -7.96 5.62
CA PRO A 14 3.40 -7.99 4.20
C PRO A 14 4.19 -6.99 3.33
N VAL A 15 4.42 -5.78 3.85
CA VAL A 15 5.15 -4.70 3.16
C VAL A 15 6.62 -5.07 2.96
N GLY A 16 7.30 -5.51 4.03
CA GLY A 16 8.72 -5.86 3.99
C GLY A 16 8.98 -7.09 3.13
N VAL A 17 8.14 -8.12 3.20
CA VAL A 17 8.28 -9.33 2.38
C VAL A 17 7.98 -9.02 0.91
N MET A 18 6.98 -8.18 0.61
CA MET A 18 6.76 -7.70 -0.76
C MET A 18 7.98 -6.92 -1.27
N ALA A 19 8.54 -6.00 -0.49
CA ALA A 19 9.77 -5.29 -0.86
C ALA A 19 10.93 -6.27 -1.14
N ALA A 20 11.10 -7.29 -0.30
CA ALA A 20 12.13 -8.31 -0.44
C ALA A 20 11.97 -9.09 -1.75
N LEU A 21 10.77 -9.63 -1.98
CA LEU A 21 10.42 -10.37 -3.19
C LEU A 21 10.66 -9.51 -4.43
N ARG A 22 10.17 -8.27 -4.43
CA ARG A 22 10.26 -7.37 -5.58
C ARG A 22 11.67 -6.87 -5.85
N CYS A 23 12.52 -6.77 -4.83
CA CYS A 23 13.96 -6.53 -5.00
C CYS A 23 14.67 -7.76 -5.58
N SER A 24 14.38 -8.95 -5.05
CA SER A 24 15.01 -10.21 -5.49
C SER A 24 14.63 -10.57 -6.93
N GLN A 25 13.36 -10.43 -7.30
CA GLN A 25 12.87 -10.62 -8.68
C GLN A 25 13.50 -9.65 -9.69
N ARG A 26 14.12 -8.56 -9.20
CA ARG A 26 14.87 -7.59 -9.99
C ARG A 26 16.38 -7.80 -9.94
N GLY A 27 16.86 -8.92 -9.39
CA GLY A 27 18.26 -9.31 -9.41
C GLY A 27 19.11 -8.76 -8.27
N LEU A 28 18.51 -8.15 -7.24
CA LEU A 28 19.23 -7.70 -6.05
C LEU A 28 19.45 -8.87 -5.08
N ARG A 29 20.61 -8.91 -4.42
CA ARG A 29 20.83 -9.81 -3.27
C ARG A 29 20.14 -9.22 -2.04
N VAL A 30 19.22 -9.96 -1.43
CA VAL A 30 18.37 -9.46 -0.33
C VAL A 30 18.49 -10.35 0.89
N ILE A 31 18.70 -9.71 2.05
CA ILE A 31 18.49 -10.33 3.36
C ILE A 31 17.29 -9.64 4.02
N ALA A 32 16.30 -10.40 4.46
CA ALA A 32 15.15 -9.87 5.20
C ALA A 32 15.13 -10.50 6.60
N LEU A 33 14.97 -9.68 7.63
CA LEU A 33 14.98 -10.13 9.03
C LEU A 33 13.75 -9.67 9.80
N ASP A 34 13.31 -10.50 10.75
CA ASP A 34 12.21 -10.21 11.67
C ASP A 34 12.50 -10.78 13.05
N ASN A 35 12.06 -10.08 14.10
CA ASN A 35 12.13 -10.53 15.48
C ASN A 35 11.15 -11.68 15.74
N GLU A 36 10.02 -11.71 15.04
CA GLU A 36 9.03 -12.78 15.17
C GLU A 36 9.50 -14.04 14.44
N THR A 37 9.22 -15.22 15.03
CA THR A 37 9.65 -16.52 14.48
C THR A 37 8.64 -17.12 13.49
N GLU A 38 7.41 -16.61 13.48
CA GLU A 38 6.31 -17.15 12.68
C GLU A 38 5.46 -16.01 12.08
N VAL A 39 4.60 -16.35 11.11
CA VAL A 39 3.56 -15.43 10.63
C VAL A 39 2.61 -15.14 11.79
N TYR A 40 2.23 -13.88 11.94
CA TYR A 40 1.29 -13.51 12.99
C TYR A 40 -0.09 -14.10 12.66
N PRO A 41 -0.68 -14.94 13.53
CA PRO A 41 -1.79 -15.82 13.14
C PRO A 41 -3.14 -15.12 13.00
N LEU A 42 -3.24 -13.83 13.32
CA LEU A 42 -4.52 -13.12 13.38
C LEU A 42 -4.56 -11.92 12.41
N PRO A 43 -5.66 -11.72 11.66
CA PRO A 43 -5.74 -10.70 10.63
C PRO A 43 -5.66 -9.28 11.22
N ARG A 44 -4.86 -8.41 10.61
CA ARG A 44 -4.74 -6.97 10.94
C ARG A 44 -5.37 -6.12 9.85
N SER A 45 -5.05 -6.40 8.60
CA SER A 45 -5.73 -5.92 7.40
C SER A 45 -6.75 -6.95 6.91
N ILE A 46 -7.82 -6.47 6.29
CA ILE A 46 -8.92 -7.31 5.76
C ILE A 46 -9.29 -6.95 4.32
N GLY A 47 -8.91 -5.76 3.83
CA GLY A 47 -9.24 -5.25 2.50
C GLY A 47 -8.00 -4.95 1.67
N MET A 48 -8.08 -5.17 0.35
CA MET A 48 -7.03 -4.89 -0.61
C MET A 48 -7.61 -4.28 -1.88
N ASP A 49 -7.00 -3.20 -2.38
CA ASP A 49 -7.47 -2.50 -3.58
C ASP A 49 -6.94 -3.13 -4.89
N ASP A 50 -7.42 -2.63 -6.02
CA ASP A 50 -7.10 -3.14 -7.36
C ASP A 50 -5.64 -2.90 -7.78
N GLU A 51 -5.01 -1.81 -7.33
CA GLU A 51 -3.59 -1.54 -7.60
C GLU A 51 -2.67 -2.55 -6.91
N ILE A 52 -3.00 -2.93 -5.67
CA ILE A 52 -2.24 -3.94 -4.97
C ILE A 52 -2.52 -5.33 -5.51
N GLN A 53 -3.75 -5.64 -5.93
CA GLN A 53 -4.01 -6.88 -6.67
C GLN A 53 -3.17 -6.97 -7.96
N ASP A 54 -3.02 -5.85 -8.69
CA ASP A 54 -2.12 -5.80 -9.85
C ASP A 54 -0.65 -6.03 -9.44
N LEU A 55 -0.21 -5.49 -8.30
CA LEU A 55 1.13 -5.79 -7.76
C LEU A 55 1.31 -7.28 -7.45
N PHE A 56 0.34 -7.94 -6.82
CA PHE A 56 0.38 -9.40 -6.62
C PHE A 56 0.43 -10.15 -7.96
N ALA A 57 -0.32 -9.72 -8.98
CA ALA A 57 -0.22 -10.29 -10.33
C ALA A 57 1.19 -10.13 -10.92
N ARG A 58 1.79 -8.95 -10.80
CA ARG A 58 3.17 -8.69 -11.25
C ARG A 58 4.23 -9.42 -10.45
N ALA A 59 3.92 -9.80 -9.22
CA ALA A 59 4.75 -10.64 -8.36
C ALA A 59 4.59 -12.14 -8.65
N GLY A 60 3.62 -12.53 -9.50
CA GLY A 60 3.33 -13.92 -9.84
C GLY A 60 2.40 -14.62 -8.86
N LEU A 61 1.65 -13.86 -8.05
CA LEU A 61 0.89 -14.35 -6.89
C LEU A 61 -0.63 -14.18 -7.00
N ILE A 62 -1.14 -13.79 -8.18
CA ILE A 62 -2.57 -13.48 -8.33
C ILE A 62 -3.50 -14.67 -8.10
N GLU A 63 -3.12 -15.88 -8.54
CA GLU A 63 -3.98 -17.06 -8.33
C GLU A 63 -4.03 -17.44 -6.84
N SER A 64 -2.90 -17.45 -6.15
CA SER A 64 -2.85 -17.65 -4.69
C SER A 64 -3.68 -16.60 -3.94
N LEU A 65 -3.65 -15.33 -4.39
CA LEU A 65 -4.48 -14.28 -3.81
C LEU A 65 -5.97 -14.52 -4.05
N ARG A 66 -6.37 -14.95 -5.26
CA ARG A 66 -7.78 -15.26 -5.58
C ARG A 66 -8.32 -16.41 -4.75
N ASP A 67 -7.51 -17.43 -4.49
CA ASP A 67 -7.89 -18.59 -3.66
C ASP A 67 -8.18 -18.20 -2.20
N HIS A 68 -7.63 -17.08 -1.72
CA HIS A 68 -7.75 -16.61 -0.34
C HIS A 68 -8.44 -15.25 -0.22
N SER A 69 -9.25 -14.89 -1.23
CA SER A 69 -9.98 -13.62 -1.22
C SER A 69 -11.37 -13.70 -1.85
N THR A 70 -12.19 -12.69 -1.57
CA THR A 70 -13.53 -12.54 -2.12
C THR A 70 -13.73 -11.09 -2.58
N PRO A 71 -14.27 -10.85 -3.79
CA PRO A 71 -14.65 -9.51 -4.22
C PRO A 71 -15.58 -8.83 -3.21
N GLY A 72 -15.22 -7.61 -2.82
CA GLY A 72 -16.05 -6.77 -1.96
C GLY A 72 -17.32 -6.34 -2.69
N ARG A 73 -18.43 -6.23 -1.95
CA ARG A 73 -19.74 -5.85 -2.52
C ARG A 73 -20.01 -4.35 -2.46
N GLY A 74 -19.03 -3.55 -2.05
CA GLY A 74 -19.16 -2.13 -1.79
C GLY A 74 -19.30 -1.82 -0.30
N GLY A 75 -19.74 -0.61 0.00
CA GLY A 75 -19.87 -0.15 1.37
C GLY A 75 -20.85 1.00 1.54
N ASP A 76 -21.40 1.14 2.75
CA ASP A 76 -22.40 2.15 3.07
C ASP A 76 -22.24 2.74 4.47
N PHE A 77 -22.86 3.91 4.66
CA PHE A 77 -23.01 4.60 5.92
C PHE A 77 -24.50 4.59 6.25
N VAL A 78 -24.84 4.10 7.43
CA VAL A 78 -26.21 4.06 7.95
C VAL A 78 -26.32 4.91 9.19
N ASP A 79 -27.49 5.46 9.45
CA ASP A 79 -27.78 6.19 10.69
C ASP A 79 -28.06 5.23 11.87
N ALA A 80 -28.41 5.79 13.03
CA ALA A 80 -28.74 5.04 14.23
C ALA A 80 -29.97 4.11 14.08
N SER A 81 -30.83 4.32 13.08
CA SER A 81 -31.97 3.44 12.77
C SER A 81 -31.59 2.30 11.81
N GLY A 82 -30.40 2.35 11.23
CA GLY A 82 -29.93 1.43 10.20
C GLY A 82 -30.37 1.83 8.78
N GLU A 83 -30.95 3.02 8.59
CA GLU A 83 -31.30 3.55 7.28
C GLU A 83 -30.04 4.06 6.57
N ARG A 84 -29.89 3.72 5.29
CA ARG A 84 -28.73 4.10 4.49
C ARG A 84 -28.78 5.59 4.16
N VAL A 85 -27.73 6.31 4.57
CA VAL A 85 -27.51 7.73 4.28
C VAL A 85 -26.77 7.88 2.95
N VAL A 86 -25.68 7.15 2.78
CA VAL A 86 -24.87 7.15 1.54
C VAL A 86 -24.15 5.81 1.39
N GLY A 87 -23.85 5.40 0.16
CA GLY A 87 -23.02 4.22 -0.07
C GLY A 87 -22.95 3.84 -1.54
N VAL A 88 -22.16 2.82 -1.83
CA VAL A 88 -22.00 2.24 -3.17
C VAL A 88 -22.18 0.73 -3.09
N ASP A 89 -22.95 0.18 -4.02
CA ASP A 89 -23.05 -1.26 -4.24
C ASP A 89 -22.21 -1.63 -5.46
N VAL A 90 -21.38 -2.66 -5.30
CA VAL A 90 -20.47 -3.15 -6.34
C VAL A 90 -20.88 -4.58 -6.68
N SER A 91 -21.12 -4.83 -7.97
CA SER A 91 -21.37 -6.19 -8.45
C SER A 91 -20.12 -7.06 -8.18
N PRO A 92 -20.27 -8.33 -7.71
CA PRO A 92 -19.15 -9.25 -7.59
C PRO A 92 -18.38 -9.48 -8.90
N ASP A 93 -19.04 -9.29 -10.04
CA ASP A 93 -18.45 -9.44 -11.38
C ASP A 93 -17.87 -8.11 -11.92
N PHE A 94 -17.92 -7.02 -11.14
CA PHE A 94 -17.38 -5.74 -11.57
C PHE A 94 -15.86 -5.77 -11.55
N VAL A 95 -15.27 -5.44 -12.70
CA VAL A 95 -13.82 -5.33 -12.90
C VAL A 95 -13.48 -3.87 -13.17
N GLY A 96 -12.56 -3.33 -12.37
CA GLY A 96 -12.07 -1.96 -12.48
C GLY A 96 -11.10 -1.76 -13.64
N VAL A 97 -10.60 -0.52 -13.77
CA VAL A 97 -9.74 -0.10 -14.89
C VAL A 97 -8.38 -0.82 -14.93
N LEU A 98 -7.96 -1.41 -13.81
CA LEU A 98 -6.74 -2.22 -13.70
C LEU A 98 -6.97 -3.71 -14.01
N GLY A 99 -8.18 -4.13 -14.37
CA GLY A 99 -8.48 -5.54 -14.64
C GLY A 99 -8.75 -6.36 -13.37
N HIS A 100 -8.91 -5.71 -12.22
CA HIS A 100 -9.20 -6.33 -10.93
C HIS A 100 -10.46 -5.74 -10.29
N PRO A 101 -11.19 -6.47 -9.41
CA PRO A 101 -12.21 -5.89 -8.57
C PRO A 101 -11.66 -4.68 -7.78
N PRO A 102 -12.41 -3.59 -7.60
CA PRO A 102 -11.93 -2.38 -6.91
C PRO A 102 -11.45 -2.65 -5.49
N MET A 103 -12.05 -3.64 -4.83
CA MET A 103 -11.63 -4.09 -3.53
C MET A 103 -11.95 -5.58 -3.36
N ILE A 104 -11.04 -6.30 -2.72
CA ILE A 104 -11.25 -7.67 -2.24
C ILE A 104 -11.12 -7.71 -0.73
N MET A 105 -11.79 -8.69 -0.13
CA MET A 105 -11.63 -9.08 1.27
C MET A 105 -10.77 -10.34 1.31
N PHE A 106 -9.74 -10.38 2.15
CA PHE A 106 -8.75 -11.47 2.10
C PHE A 106 -8.38 -11.99 3.49
N ASP A 107 -7.85 -13.21 3.53
CA ASP A 107 -7.23 -13.79 4.73
C ASP A 107 -5.75 -13.41 4.82
N GLN A 108 -5.41 -12.47 5.72
CA GLN A 108 -4.04 -11.97 5.83
C GLN A 108 -3.01 -13.04 6.22
N PRO A 109 -3.24 -13.94 7.18
CA PRO A 109 -2.27 -14.98 7.51
C PRO A 109 -1.91 -15.86 6.30
N SER A 110 -2.89 -16.23 5.48
CA SER A 110 -2.64 -16.97 4.23
C SER A 110 -1.81 -16.15 3.25
N VAL A 111 -2.12 -14.87 3.07
CA VAL A 111 -1.34 -13.94 2.22
C VAL A 111 0.09 -13.80 2.71
N GLU A 112 0.33 -13.61 4.00
CA GLU A 112 1.67 -13.52 4.57
C GLU A 112 2.47 -14.81 4.35
N THR A 113 1.81 -15.97 4.46
CA THR A 113 2.45 -17.27 4.27
C THR A 113 2.94 -17.45 2.84
N PHE A 114 2.06 -17.37 1.84
CA PHE A 114 2.48 -17.60 0.45
C PHE A 114 3.41 -16.49 -0.05
N LEU A 115 3.32 -15.28 0.50
CA LEU A 115 4.23 -14.19 0.15
C LEU A 115 5.65 -14.44 0.67
N ARG A 116 5.79 -15.01 1.88
CA ARG A 116 7.09 -15.43 2.45
C ARG A 116 7.69 -16.59 1.66
N ASP A 117 6.87 -17.59 1.32
CA ASP A 117 7.31 -18.73 0.50
C ASP A 117 7.85 -18.24 -0.85
N ALA A 118 7.11 -17.35 -1.52
CA ALA A 118 7.54 -16.78 -2.79
C ALA A 118 8.82 -15.93 -2.68
N ALA A 119 9.01 -15.21 -1.58
CA ALA A 119 10.25 -14.47 -1.33
C ALA A 119 11.46 -15.41 -1.21
N VAL A 120 11.32 -16.51 -0.45
CA VAL A 120 12.37 -17.54 -0.30
C VAL A 120 12.65 -18.22 -1.64
N ASP A 121 11.61 -18.60 -2.40
CA ASP A 121 11.75 -19.19 -3.73
C ASP A 121 12.44 -18.25 -4.72
N ALA A 122 12.25 -16.94 -4.57
CA ALA A 122 12.93 -15.91 -5.35
C ALA A 122 14.39 -15.65 -4.89
N GLY A 123 14.88 -16.35 -3.87
CA GLY A 123 16.26 -16.27 -3.38
C GLY A 123 16.51 -15.27 -2.24
N VAL A 124 15.46 -14.78 -1.58
CA VAL A 124 15.61 -13.94 -0.37
C VAL A 124 16.14 -14.79 0.79
N ASP A 125 17.20 -14.31 1.44
CA ASP A 125 17.67 -14.87 2.71
C ASP A 125 16.80 -14.33 3.86
N LEU A 126 15.77 -15.10 4.21
CA LEU A 126 14.79 -14.75 5.24
C LEU A 126 15.25 -15.28 6.62
N ARG A 127 15.48 -14.37 7.57
CA ARG A 127 16.00 -14.67 8.92
C ARG A 127 15.03 -14.24 10.01
N LEU A 128 14.36 -15.22 10.61
CA LEU A 128 13.37 -15.00 11.66
C LEU A 128 13.99 -15.15 13.06
N GLY A 129 13.38 -14.54 14.07
CA GLY A 129 13.93 -14.52 15.43
C GLY A 129 15.19 -13.65 15.58
N VAL A 130 15.41 -12.70 14.66
CA VAL A 130 16.58 -11.83 14.59
C VAL A 130 16.14 -10.38 14.74
N ARG A 131 16.70 -9.67 15.71
CA ARG A 131 16.31 -8.29 16.00
C ARG A 131 17.45 -7.31 15.71
N ALA A 132 17.15 -6.26 14.95
CA ALA A 132 18.03 -5.11 14.80
C ALA A 132 18.11 -4.30 16.10
N THR A 133 19.31 -3.91 16.52
CA THR A 133 19.54 -3.15 17.76
C THR A 133 20.25 -1.82 17.54
N GLY A 134 20.95 -1.66 16.42
CA GLY A 134 21.73 -0.48 16.10
C GLY A 134 22.03 -0.41 14.60
N LEU A 135 22.37 0.76 14.10
CA LEU A 135 22.86 0.91 12.73
C LEU A 135 23.83 2.07 12.61
N VAL A 136 24.73 1.98 11.63
CA VAL A 136 25.61 3.07 11.21
C VAL A 136 25.60 3.14 9.69
N ALA A 137 25.33 4.33 9.14
CA ALA A 137 25.36 4.57 7.70
C ALA A 137 26.49 5.54 7.32
N ASN A 138 27.02 5.35 6.12
CA ASN A 138 27.96 6.26 5.48
C ASN A 138 27.82 6.17 3.95
N ASP A 139 28.66 6.88 3.20
CA ASP A 139 28.62 6.92 1.72
C ASP A 139 28.83 5.55 1.05
N LEU A 140 29.32 4.55 1.79
CA LEU A 140 29.58 3.20 1.30
C LEU A 140 28.43 2.23 1.59
N GLY A 141 27.45 2.60 2.42
CA GLY A 141 26.29 1.77 2.75
C GLY A 141 25.90 1.81 4.22
N VAL A 142 25.22 0.75 4.67
CA VAL A 142 24.70 0.58 6.03
C VAL A 142 25.35 -0.63 6.69
N THR A 143 25.75 -0.48 7.95
CA THR A 143 26.06 -1.60 8.86
C THR A 143 24.95 -1.69 9.90
N LEU A 144 24.22 -2.80 9.89
CA LEU A 144 23.14 -3.10 10.83
C LEU A 144 23.68 -4.01 11.94
N GLU A 145 23.49 -3.63 13.20
CA GLU A 145 23.83 -4.43 14.38
C GLU A 145 22.63 -5.28 14.80
N LEU A 146 22.89 -6.54 15.15
CA LEU A 146 21.90 -7.52 15.56
C LEU A 146 22.01 -7.82 17.07
N ASP A 147 20.95 -8.38 17.63
CA ASP A 147 20.83 -8.67 19.06
C ASP A 147 21.75 -9.79 19.57
N ASP A 148 22.30 -10.62 18.67
CA ASP A 148 23.35 -11.60 18.98
C ASP A 148 24.78 -11.00 18.97
N GLY A 149 24.90 -9.70 18.69
CA GLY A 149 26.16 -8.96 18.61
C GLY A 149 26.86 -9.07 17.25
N THR A 150 26.29 -9.76 16.27
CA THR A 150 26.78 -9.76 14.89
C THR A 150 26.30 -8.54 14.11
N SER A 151 26.81 -8.37 12.89
CA SER A 151 26.46 -7.24 12.02
C SER A 151 26.29 -7.66 10.56
N LEU A 152 25.38 -6.99 9.84
CA LEU A 152 25.19 -7.14 8.40
C LEU A 152 25.55 -5.84 7.67
N ARG A 153 26.19 -5.95 6.51
CA ARG A 153 26.54 -4.83 5.64
C ARG A 153 25.76 -4.89 4.35
N SER A 154 25.15 -3.76 3.99
CA SER A 154 24.41 -3.62 2.73
C SER A 154 24.62 -2.27 2.09
N ARG A 155 24.27 -2.16 0.80
CA ARG A 155 24.23 -0.85 0.12
C ARG A 155 23.09 0.00 0.65
N TRP A 156 21.94 -0.64 0.90
CA TRP A 156 20.72 0.02 1.36
C TRP A 156 20.02 -0.77 2.47
N LEU A 157 19.22 -0.06 3.26
CA LEU A 157 18.36 -0.65 4.28
C LEU A 157 16.93 -0.15 4.14
N ILE A 158 15.95 -1.05 4.23
CA ILE A 158 14.51 -0.71 4.28
C ILE A 158 13.97 -1.09 5.66
N GLY A 159 13.53 -0.11 6.42
CA GLY A 159 12.74 -0.29 7.65
C GLY A 159 11.26 -0.47 7.31
N ALA A 160 10.78 -1.70 7.42
CA ALA A 160 9.38 -2.10 7.27
C ALA A 160 8.88 -2.80 8.55
N ASP A 161 9.43 -2.41 9.69
CA ASP A 161 9.30 -3.00 11.03
C ASP A 161 8.13 -2.42 11.85
N GLY A 162 7.15 -1.84 11.15
CA GLY A 162 5.84 -1.51 11.69
C GLY A 162 5.77 -0.24 12.55
N ALA A 163 4.64 -0.05 13.23
CA ALA A 163 4.33 1.20 13.95
C ALA A 163 5.39 1.60 15.01
N LYS A 164 6.02 0.61 15.64
CA LYS A 164 7.09 0.78 16.64
C LYS A 164 8.49 0.58 16.02
N SER A 165 8.66 1.07 14.79
CA SER A 165 9.89 0.90 14.01
C SER A 165 11.14 1.28 14.79
N THR A 166 12.01 0.30 15.00
CA THR A 166 13.36 0.49 15.55
C THR A 166 14.23 1.23 14.55
N VAL A 167 14.08 0.94 13.24
CA VAL A 167 14.85 1.64 12.20
C VAL A 167 14.57 3.14 12.22
N ARG A 168 13.29 3.54 12.25
CA ARG A 168 12.88 4.96 12.32
C ARG A 168 13.50 5.66 13.53
N ASP A 169 13.43 5.02 14.70
CA ASP A 169 13.94 5.57 15.95
C ASP A 169 15.49 5.72 15.89
N LEU A 170 16.20 4.75 15.31
CA LEU A 170 17.67 4.79 15.15
C LEU A 170 18.16 5.90 14.21
N ILE A 171 17.36 6.27 13.19
CA ILE A 171 17.68 7.38 12.28
C ILE A 171 17.10 8.74 12.73
N GLY A 172 16.46 8.79 13.91
CA GLY A 172 15.91 10.01 14.51
C GLY A 172 14.82 10.67 13.67
N VAL A 173 13.95 9.88 13.03
CA VAL A 173 12.83 10.37 12.21
C VAL A 173 11.59 10.54 13.10
N ASP A 174 11.00 11.72 13.05
CA ASP A 174 9.80 12.05 13.83
C ASP A 174 8.52 11.74 13.05
N LEU A 175 7.45 11.43 13.78
CA LEU A 175 6.10 11.24 13.24
C LEU A 175 5.26 12.50 13.44
N ILE A 176 4.75 13.08 12.35
CA ILE A 176 3.86 14.24 12.34
C ILE A 176 2.42 13.76 12.52
N ASP A 177 1.80 14.13 13.64
CA ASP A 177 0.40 13.83 13.97
C ASP A 177 -0.57 14.63 13.08
N GLN A 178 -1.60 13.96 12.59
CA GLN A 178 -2.71 14.53 11.81
C GLN A 178 -3.93 14.86 12.69
N GLU A 179 -3.74 14.92 14.01
CA GLU A 179 -4.74 15.26 15.03
C GLU A 179 -5.96 14.33 15.00
N PHE A 180 -5.70 13.04 14.75
CA PHE A 180 -6.73 12.01 14.80
C PHE A 180 -6.30 10.88 15.71
N ASP A 181 -7.05 10.70 16.78
CA ASP A 181 -6.72 9.76 17.83
C ASP A 181 -7.98 9.26 18.52
N GLN A 182 -8.30 7.98 18.31
CA GLN A 182 -9.48 7.35 18.87
C GLN A 182 -9.17 5.93 19.32
N ASN A 183 -9.78 5.50 20.42
CA ASN A 183 -9.68 4.12 20.88
C ASN A 183 -10.77 3.26 20.24
N TRP A 184 -10.38 2.12 19.68
CA TRP A 184 -11.28 1.20 19.02
C TRP A 184 -11.01 -0.23 19.47
N LEU A 185 -12.07 -1.01 19.59
CA LEU A 185 -12.01 -2.45 19.83
C LEU A 185 -12.30 -3.17 18.51
N VAL A 186 -11.31 -3.90 18.00
CA VAL A 186 -11.48 -4.76 16.83
C VAL A 186 -11.77 -6.18 17.29
N VAL A 187 -12.86 -6.74 16.76
CA VAL A 187 -13.32 -8.09 17.04
C VAL A 187 -13.41 -8.84 15.71
N ASP A 188 -12.56 -9.85 15.54
CA ASP A 188 -12.61 -10.76 14.40
C ASP A 188 -13.32 -12.04 14.83
N THR A 189 -14.23 -12.53 13.99
CA THR A 189 -14.99 -13.75 14.25
C THR A 189 -15.07 -14.65 13.02
N THR A 190 -15.41 -15.91 13.28
CA THR A 190 -15.87 -16.88 12.29
C THR A 190 -17.38 -17.07 12.41
N LEU A 191 -18.09 -16.91 11.30
CA LEU A 191 -19.52 -17.17 11.19
C LEU A 191 -19.79 -18.67 11.18
N LEU A 192 -20.47 -19.17 12.24
CA LEU A 192 -20.83 -20.58 12.39
C LEU A 192 -22.20 -20.89 11.79
N ASP A 193 -23.11 -19.91 11.76
CA ASP A 193 -24.46 -20.02 11.20
C ASP A 193 -24.57 -19.20 9.90
N PRO A 194 -24.54 -19.83 8.71
CA PRO A 194 -24.72 -19.15 7.43
C PRO A 194 -26.08 -18.46 7.26
N GLY A 195 -27.07 -18.83 8.07
CA GLY A 195 -28.41 -18.24 8.06
C GLY A 195 -28.53 -16.95 8.87
N LEU A 196 -27.51 -16.57 9.63
CA LEU A 196 -27.49 -15.30 10.36
C LEU A 196 -27.48 -14.13 9.37
N ALA A 197 -28.53 -13.31 9.42
CA ALA A 197 -28.69 -12.16 8.55
C ALA A 197 -27.74 -11.02 8.98
N LEU A 198 -26.59 -10.91 8.31
CA LEU A 198 -25.65 -9.81 8.45
C LEU A 198 -25.61 -8.97 7.16
N PRO A 199 -25.18 -7.69 7.24
CA PRO A 199 -25.02 -6.86 6.05
C PRO A 199 -24.10 -7.53 5.01
N PRO A 200 -24.41 -7.45 3.71
CA PRO A 200 -23.51 -7.97 2.68
C PRO A 200 -22.39 -6.98 2.29
N LEU A 201 -22.48 -5.74 2.77
CA LEU A 201 -21.56 -4.62 2.50
C LEU A 201 -20.67 -4.37 3.71
N ALA A 202 -19.51 -3.73 3.50
CA ALA A 202 -18.80 -3.07 4.58
C ALA A 202 -19.63 -1.86 5.04
N ARG A 203 -20.03 -1.81 6.30
CA ARG A 203 -21.01 -0.84 6.80
C ARG A 203 -20.48 -0.02 7.96
N GLN A 204 -20.60 1.29 7.84
CA GLN A 204 -20.38 2.25 8.91
C GLN A 204 -21.71 2.56 9.59
N HIS A 205 -21.89 2.05 10.81
CA HIS A 205 -23.02 2.36 11.67
C HIS A 205 -22.73 3.66 12.41
N CYS A 206 -23.38 4.72 11.99
CA CYS A 206 -23.23 6.06 12.52
C CYS A 206 -24.28 6.29 13.61
N ASP A 207 -24.14 5.60 14.75
CA ASP A 207 -24.96 5.84 15.95
C ASP A 207 -24.15 6.72 16.92
N PRO A 208 -24.67 7.88 17.35
CA PRO A 208 -23.97 8.76 18.30
C PRO A 208 -23.76 8.10 19.67
N LYS A 209 -24.46 7.00 19.99
CA LYS A 209 -24.20 6.20 21.20
C LYS A 209 -22.95 5.34 21.08
N ARG A 210 -22.67 4.84 19.88
CA ARG A 210 -21.47 4.07 19.55
C ARG A 210 -21.37 3.88 18.03
N VAL A 211 -20.31 4.43 17.46
CA VAL A 211 -19.94 4.13 16.08
C VAL A 211 -19.44 2.69 15.96
N VAL A 212 -19.90 1.98 14.94
CA VAL A 212 -19.46 0.61 14.64
C VAL A 212 -19.14 0.46 13.16
N THR A 213 -17.96 -0.06 12.84
CA THR A 213 -17.65 -0.55 11.49
C THR A 213 -17.90 -2.06 11.46
N PHE A 214 -18.69 -2.53 10.51
CA PHE A 214 -18.85 -3.96 10.21
C PHE A 214 -18.24 -4.26 8.84
N VAL A 215 -17.37 -5.27 8.76
CA VAL A 215 -16.75 -5.69 7.49
C VAL A 215 -16.99 -7.19 7.26
N PRO A 216 -17.68 -7.57 6.16
CA PRO A 216 -17.71 -8.95 5.74
C PRO A 216 -16.33 -9.34 5.19
N GLY A 217 -15.65 -10.28 5.84
CA GLY A 217 -14.37 -10.82 5.39
C GLY A 217 -14.51 -11.93 4.35
N HIS A 218 -13.38 -12.52 3.97
CA HIS A 218 -13.34 -13.70 3.11
C HIS A 218 -14.12 -14.86 3.74
N GLU A 219 -14.97 -15.51 2.95
CA GLU A 219 -15.84 -16.62 3.36
C GLU A 219 -16.68 -16.32 4.63
N THR A 220 -16.36 -16.99 5.73
CA THR A 220 -17.08 -16.92 7.01
C THR A 220 -16.51 -15.87 7.96
N ARG A 221 -15.39 -15.21 7.62
CA ARG A 221 -14.76 -14.22 8.49
C ARG A 221 -15.59 -12.95 8.59
N ARG A 222 -15.76 -12.40 9.78
CA ARG A 222 -16.47 -11.13 10.03
C ARG A 222 -15.65 -10.27 10.98
N ARG A 223 -15.65 -8.97 10.75
CA ARG A 223 -14.97 -8.00 11.61
C ARG A 223 -15.95 -6.94 12.09
N TRP A 224 -15.87 -6.65 13.37
CA TRP A 224 -16.43 -5.44 13.97
C TRP A 224 -15.31 -4.56 14.50
N GLU A 225 -15.47 -3.26 14.32
CA GLU A 225 -14.65 -2.25 14.95
C GLU A 225 -15.59 -1.35 15.75
N PHE A 226 -15.49 -1.40 17.07
CA PHE A 226 -16.33 -0.61 17.98
C PHE A 226 -15.52 0.57 18.49
N GLN A 227 -16.00 1.79 18.26
CA GLN A 227 -15.39 2.95 18.90
C GLN A 227 -15.62 2.85 20.41
N LEU A 228 -14.55 2.91 21.20
CA LEU A 228 -14.64 2.93 22.67
C LEU A 228 -15.05 4.32 23.14
N LYS A 229 -15.93 4.38 24.13
CA LYS A 229 -16.36 5.65 24.73
C LYS A 229 -15.24 6.27 25.57
N PRO A 230 -15.26 7.59 25.81
CA PRO A 230 -14.22 8.25 26.60
C PRO A 230 -14.02 7.68 28.02
N ASP A 231 -15.05 7.09 28.61
CA ASP A 231 -15.04 6.44 29.93
C ASP A 231 -14.72 4.94 29.89
N GLU A 232 -14.56 4.36 28.70
CA GLU A 232 -14.21 2.95 28.52
C GLU A 232 -12.70 2.79 28.30
N THR A 233 -12.09 1.92 29.08
CA THR A 233 -10.66 1.60 28.96
C THR A 233 -10.45 0.38 28.07
N ARG A 234 -9.22 0.24 27.55
CA ARG A 234 -8.85 -0.93 26.74
C ARG A 234 -8.93 -2.24 27.53
N ASP A 235 -8.55 -2.21 28.80
CA ASP A 235 -8.56 -3.41 29.64
C ASP A 235 -10.00 -3.88 29.89
N GLN A 236 -10.93 -2.96 30.16
CA GLN A 236 -12.36 -3.27 30.28
C GLN A 236 -12.95 -3.83 28.99
N ALA A 237 -12.51 -3.30 27.84
CA ALA A 237 -13.00 -3.73 26.54
C ALA A 237 -12.60 -5.19 26.19
N LEU A 238 -11.63 -5.76 26.91
CA LEU A 238 -11.20 -7.16 26.76
C LEU A 238 -11.94 -8.12 27.73
N GLU A 239 -12.78 -7.61 28.63
CA GLU A 239 -13.56 -8.44 29.55
C GLU A 239 -14.70 -9.15 28.80
N PRO A 240 -14.95 -10.45 29.03
CA PRO A 240 -15.96 -11.22 28.29
C PRO A 240 -17.37 -10.60 28.31
N GLY A 241 -17.82 -10.09 29.47
CA GLY A 241 -19.15 -9.49 29.60
C GLY A 241 -19.32 -8.19 28.81
N PHE A 242 -18.24 -7.45 28.58
CA PHE A 242 -18.26 -6.25 27.73
C PHE A 242 -18.43 -6.64 26.26
N LEU A 243 -17.68 -7.65 25.81
CA LEU A 243 -17.73 -8.16 24.46
C LEU A 243 -19.08 -8.78 24.11
N ASP A 244 -19.62 -9.61 25.00
CA ASP A 244 -20.94 -10.22 24.84
C ASP A 244 -22.03 -9.16 24.67
N ALA A 245 -21.94 -8.05 25.43
CA ALA A 245 -22.88 -6.95 25.33
C ALA A 245 -22.79 -6.20 23.99
N LEU A 246 -21.58 -6.04 23.42
CA LEU A 246 -21.40 -5.40 22.11
C LEU A 246 -21.91 -6.26 20.95
N LEU A 247 -21.75 -7.59 21.04
CA LEU A 247 -22.15 -8.52 19.99
C LEU A 247 -23.61 -8.98 20.09
N ALA A 248 -24.30 -8.71 21.20
CA ALA A 248 -25.66 -9.20 21.48
C ALA A 248 -26.67 -8.87 20.36
N ASP A 249 -26.55 -7.69 19.74
CA ASP A 249 -27.45 -7.25 18.66
C ASP A 249 -27.07 -7.84 17.29
N TRP A 250 -25.92 -8.51 17.18
CA TRP A 250 -25.36 -9.02 15.92
C TRP A 250 -25.49 -10.52 15.75
N GLY A 251 -25.38 -11.27 16.85
CA GLY A 251 -25.47 -12.72 16.82
C GLY A 251 -25.28 -13.35 18.19
N ARG A 252 -25.67 -14.61 18.31
CA ARG A 252 -25.50 -15.39 19.55
C ARG A 252 -24.15 -16.12 19.57
N PRO A 253 -23.64 -16.53 20.74
CA PRO A 253 -22.40 -17.29 20.86
C PRO A 253 -22.37 -18.63 20.10
N ASP A 254 -23.52 -19.24 19.79
CA ASP A 254 -23.64 -20.45 18.97
C ASP A 254 -23.61 -20.17 17.46
N GLN A 255 -23.66 -18.89 17.05
CA GLN A 255 -23.68 -18.45 15.65
C GLN A 255 -22.37 -17.75 15.24
N LEU A 256 -21.61 -17.22 16.19
CA LEU A 256 -20.36 -16.49 15.98
C LEU A 256 -19.28 -17.01 16.93
N GLN A 257 -18.14 -17.42 16.37
CA GLN A 257 -16.95 -17.74 17.15
C GLN A 257 -15.98 -16.55 17.12
N ILE A 258 -15.64 -16.00 18.28
CA ILE A 258 -14.60 -14.96 18.36
C ILE A 258 -13.23 -15.59 18.15
N ASP A 259 -12.49 -15.08 17.17
CA ASP A 259 -11.13 -15.52 16.85
C ASP A 259 -10.09 -14.58 17.46
N ARG A 260 -10.40 -13.28 17.53
CA ARG A 260 -9.50 -12.26 18.07
C ARG A 260 -10.28 -11.07 18.63
N VAL A 261 -9.71 -10.50 19.69
CA VAL A 261 -10.09 -9.19 20.20
C VAL A 261 -8.82 -8.37 20.39
N ALA A 262 -8.82 -7.13 19.90
CA ALA A 262 -7.68 -6.24 20.05
C ALA A 262 -8.13 -4.78 20.21
N ALA A 263 -7.65 -4.12 21.26
CA ALA A 263 -7.88 -2.70 21.48
C ALA A 263 -6.76 -1.88 20.82
N TYR A 264 -7.13 -1.10 19.81
CA TYR A 264 -6.22 -0.26 19.03
C TYR A 264 -6.41 1.22 19.31
N ARG A 265 -5.35 1.99 19.07
CA ARG A 265 -5.41 3.43 18.91
C ARG A 265 -5.34 3.72 17.43
N PHE A 266 -6.41 4.28 16.86
CA PHE A 266 -6.41 4.70 15.47
C PHE A 266 -5.77 6.07 15.39
N HIS A 267 -4.55 6.09 14.86
CA HIS A 267 -3.72 7.28 14.72
C HIS A 267 -3.52 7.62 13.25
N GLY A 268 -3.59 8.91 12.93
CA GLY A 268 -3.09 9.43 11.65
C GLY A 268 -1.71 10.06 11.87
N VAL A 269 -0.64 9.40 11.44
CA VAL A 269 0.73 9.94 11.56
C VAL A 269 1.53 9.69 10.29
N VAL A 270 2.44 10.60 9.97
CA VAL A 270 3.34 10.48 8.81
C VAL A 270 4.74 10.92 9.22
N ALA A 271 5.76 10.15 8.87
CA ALA A 271 7.15 10.49 9.08
C ALA A 271 7.52 11.79 8.36
N ASP A 272 8.32 12.63 9.02
CA ASP A 272 8.78 13.90 8.43
C ASP A 272 9.69 13.71 7.20
N ARG A 273 10.33 12.54 7.10
CA ARG A 273 11.09 12.04 5.95
C ARG A 273 11.00 10.52 5.85
N PHE A 274 10.94 10.00 4.63
CA PHE A 274 10.88 8.56 4.32
C PHE A 274 12.27 7.99 3.98
N SER A 275 13.28 8.84 3.83
CA SER A 275 14.66 8.44 3.56
C SER A 275 15.67 9.21 4.43
N SER A 276 16.81 8.57 4.70
CA SER A 276 17.97 9.15 5.35
C SER A 276 19.23 8.50 4.79
N GLY A 277 19.82 9.13 3.77
CA GLY A 277 20.93 8.55 3.01
C GLY A 277 20.54 7.19 2.42
N PRO A 278 21.30 6.10 2.70
CA PRO A 278 20.99 4.75 2.19
C PRO A 278 19.87 4.01 2.95
N ILE A 279 19.16 4.68 3.85
CA ILE A 279 18.10 4.08 4.69
C ILE A 279 16.73 4.61 4.27
N PHE A 280 15.76 3.73 4.13
CA PHE A 280 14.38 4.05 3.71
C PHE A 280 13.37 3.46 4.71
N LEU A 281 12.23 4.13 4.91
CA LEU A 281 11.11 3.64 5.71
C LEU A 281 9.92 3.33 4.80
N ALA A 282 9.19 2.23 5.07
CA ALA A 282 8.02 1.81 4.29
C ALA A 282 6.88 1.28 5.18
N GLY A 283 5.63 1.52 4.76
CA GLY A 283 4.45 1.10 5.52
C GLY A 283 4.33 1.78 6.89
N ASP A 284 3.85 1.06 7.91
CA ASP A 284 3.60 1.58 9.27
C ASP A 284 4.85 2.17 9.97
N ALA A 285 6.05 1.83 9.49
CA ALA A 285 7.29 2.47 9.93
C ALA A 285 7.35 3.96 9.54
N ALA A 286 6.74 4.31 8.41
CA ALA A 286 6.71 5.65 7.81
C ALA A 286 5.36 6.35 7.96
N HIS A 287 4.23 5.65 7.92
CA HIS A 287 2.90 6.27 8.02
C HIS A 287 1.88 5.30 8.61
N GLN A 288 1.02 5.81 9.48
CA GLN A 288 -0.06 5.03 10.09
C GLN A 288 -1.36 5.79 9.86
N MET A 289 -2.44 5.06 9.58
CA MET A 289 -3.74 5.63 9.28
C MET A 289 -4.87 4.86 9.95
N PRO A 290 -5.99 5.54 10.26
CA PRO A 290 -7.22 4.86 10.63
C PRO A 290 -7.65 3.85 9.54
N PRO A 291 -8.20 2.69 9.91
CA PRO A 291 -8.48 1.61 8.96
C PRO A 291 -9.74 1.84 8.11
N PHE A 292 -10.46 2.95 8.28
CA PHE A 292 -11.77 3.20 7.65
C PHE A 292 -11.79 3.06 6.13
N ASN A 293 -10.66 3.25 5.45
CA ASN A 293 -10.51 3.11 4.00
C ASN A 293 -9.77 1.84 3.57
N GLY A 294 -9.30 1.00 4.50
CA GLY A 294 -8.55 -0.22 4.20
C GLY A 294 -7.17 0.02 3.56
N GLN A 295 -6.57 1.20 3.74
CA GLN A 295 -5.40 1.64 2.96
C GLN A 295 -4.03 1.44 3.62
N GLY A 296 -3.93 1.07 4.90
CA GLY A 296 -2.63 0.98 5.60
C GLY A 296 -1.63 0.05 4.90
N MET A 297 -2.00 -1.23 4.78
CA MET A 297 -1.17 -2.22 4.09
C MET A 297 -0.96 -1.88 2.62
N CYS A 298 -2.01 -1.43 1.92
CA CYS A 298 -1.94 -1.13 0.49
C CYS A 298 -0.98 0.04 0.21
N SER A 299 -1.01 1.08 1.06
CA SER A 299 -0.08 2.20 0.99
C SER A 299 1.37 1.76 1.17
N GLY A 300 1.64 0.87 2.13
CA GLY A 300 2.97 0.31 2.32
C GLY A 300 3.45 -0.55 1.15
N MET A 301 2.55 -1.32 0.53
CA MET A 301 2.91 -2.11 -0.66
C MET A 301 3.22 -1.23 -1.88
N ARG A 302 2.58 -0.06 -2.02
CA ARG A 302 2.98 0.97 -3.00
C ARG A 302 4.37 1.51 -2.72
N ASP A 303 4.72 1.72 -1.46
CA ASP A 303 6.07 2.14 -1.08
C ASP A 303 7.12 1.09 -1.47
N ALA A 304 6.84 -0.18 -1.18
CA ALA A 304 7.70 -1.31 -1.51
C ALA A 304 7.99 -1.39 -3.01
N GLU A 305 6.97 -1.35 -3.86
CA GLU A 305 7.15 -1.43 -5.31
C GLU A 305 7.83 -0.18 -5.88
N ASN A 306 7.48 1.02 -5.38
CA ASN A 306 8.10 2.27 -5.79
C ASN A 306 9.61 2.27 -5.54
N LEU A 307 10.03 1.77 -4.36
CA LEU A 307 11.44 1.74 -3.99
C LEU A 307 12.19 0.60 -4.70
N ALA A 308 11.59 -0.58 -4.83
CA ALA A 308 12.26 -1.77 -5.38
C ALA A 308 12.80 -1.56 -6.80
N TRP A 309 12.04 -0.91 -7.69
CA TRP A 309 12.52 -0.67 -9.05
C TRP A 309 13.64 0.38 -9.08
N LYS A 310 13.56 1.42 -8.24
CA LYS A 310 14.59 2.47 -8.16
C LYS A 310 15.91 1.89 -7.68
N LEU A 311 15.87 1.09 -6.61
CA LEU A 311 17.04 0.37 -6.11
C LEU A 311 17.67 -0.51 -7.19
N ALA A 312 16.86 -1.25 -7.94
CA ALA A 312 17.35 -2.13 -9.00
C ALA A 312 18.06 -1.36 -10.12
N VAL A 313 17.47 -0.29 -10.63
CA VAL A 313 18.09 0.47 -11.74
C VAL A 313 19.37 1.21 -11.29
N VAL A 314 19.42 1.68 -10.04
CA VAL A 314 20.66 2.26 -9.47
C VAL A 314 21.71 1.19 -9.22
N ALA A 315 21.32 0.00 -8.75
CA ALA A 315 22.24 -1.11 -8.51
C ALA A 315 22.94 -1.58 -9.79
N HIS A 316 22.20 -1.60 -10.90
CA HIS A 316 22.70 -1.98 -12.22
C HIS A 316 23.43 -0.85 -12.96
N GLY A 317 23.49 0.36 -12.40
CA GLY A 317 24.17 1.51 -13.00
C GLY A 317 23.40 2.15 -14.17
N SER A 318 22.12 1.86 -14.32
CA SER A 318 21.25 2.46 -15.35
C SER A 318 20.71 3.84 -14.94
N ALA A 319 20.82 4.20 -13.65
CA ALA A 319 20.38 5.46 -13.07
C ALA A 319 21.36 5.95 -12.00
N GLY A 320 21.35 7.25 -11.73
CA GLY A 320 22.17 7.86 -10.68
C GLY A 320 21.57 7.66 -9.28
N PRO A 321 22.36 7.73 -8.19
CA PRO A 321 21.87 7.56 -6.83
C PRO A 321 20.81 8.60 -6.43
N GLN A 322 20.79 9.77 -7.07
CA GLN A 322 19.79 10.83 -6.87
C GLN A 322 18.36 10.37 -7.21
N LEU A 323 18.21 9.35 -8.06
CA LEU A 323 16.90 8.74 -8.31
C LEU A 323 16.25 8.26 -7.00
N LEU A 324 17.04 7.82 -6.01
CA LEU A 324 16.51 7.34 -4.73
C LEU A 324 15.91 8.47 -3.88
N ASP A 325 16.33 9.72 -4.08
CA ASP A 325 15.76 10.88 -3.38
C ASP A 325 14.29 11.07 -3.76
N SER A 326 13.91 10.73 -5.00
CA SER A 326 12.52 10.77 -5.47
C SER A 326 11.57 9.85 -4.71
N TYR A 327 12.07 8.87 -3.93
CA TYR A 327 11.21 8.02 -3.10
C TYR A 327 10.47 8.84 -2.03
N ASP A 328 11.18 9.70 -1.28
CA ASP A 328 10.53 10.57 -0.29
C ASP A 328 9.60 11.58 -0.99
N GLU A 329 10.09 12.21 -2.05
CA GLU A 329 9.34 13.22 -2.80
C GLU A 329 8.02 12.68 -3.35
N GLU A 330 7.99 11.41 -3.79
CA GLU A 330 6.80 10.75 -4.31
C GLU A 330 5.89 10.22 -3.20
N ARG A 331 6.46 9.45 -2.27
CA ARG A 331 5.67 8.59 -1.36
C ARG A 331 5.20 9.32 -0.12
N ARG A 332 5.98 10.23 0.44
CA ARG A 332 5.58 10.98 1.64
C ARG A 332 4.33 11.83 1.42
N PRO A 333 4.23 12.70 0.39
CA PRO A 333 3.01 13.47 0.16
C PRO A 333 1.82 12.58 -0.23
N HIS A 334 2.05 11.51 -1.01
CA HIS A 334 0.99 10.56 -1.35
C HIS A 334 0.44 9.84 -0.10
N ALA A 335 1.32 9.32 0.76
CA ALA A 335 0.93 8.69 2.02
C ALA A 335 0.21 9.69 2.93
N ALA A 336 0.70 10.93 3.05
CA ALA A 336 0.03 11.97 3.83
C ALA A 336 -1.39 12.27 3.34
N GLN A 337 -1.60 12.31 2.01
CA GLN A 337 -2.93 12.47 1.44
C GLN A 337 -3.84 11.27 1.78
N GLN A 338 -3.32 10.03 1.78
CA GLN A 338 -4.10 8.85 2.19
C GLN A 338 -4.43 8.81 3.69
N VAL A 339 -3.49 9.22 4.54
CA VAL A 339 -3.75 9.38 5.98
C VAL A 339 -4.85 10.42 6.18
N ALA A 340 -4.75 11.58 5.52
CA ALA A 340 -5.77 12.63 5.60
C ALA A 340 -7.15 12.17 5.09
N GLN A 341 -7.19 11.32 4.05
CA GLN A 341 -8.43 10.71 3.57
C GLN A 341 -9.07 9.78 4.60
N SER A 342 -8.25 8.99 5.29
CA SER A 342 -8.73 8.08 6.32
C SER A 342 -9.23 8.84 7.54
N VAL A 343 -8.56 9.94 7.90
CA VAL A 343 -9.03 10.87 8.94
C VAL A 343 -10.36 11.53 8.55
N ASP A 344 -10.49 12.00 7.31
CA ASP A 344 -11.73 12.60 6.82
C ASP A 344 -12.89 11.61 6.78
N ALA A 345 -12.63 10.33 6.48
CA ALA A 345 -13.64 9.27 6.58
C ALA A 345 -14.13 9.12 8.03
N GLY A 346 -13.22 9.09 9.02
CA GLY A 346 -13.58 9.07 10.43
C GLY A 346 -14.43 10.27 10.86
N LYS A 347 -14.07 11.47 10.39
CA LYS A 347 -14.84 12.71 10.64
C LYS A 347 -16.22 12.68 9.98
N LEU A 348 -16.35 12.07 8.80
CA LEU A 348 -17.64 11.87 8.14
C LEU A 348 -18.54 10.94 8.95
N ILE A 349 -18.00 9.83 9.48
CA ILE A 349 -18.76 8.89 10.32
C ILE A 349 -19.34 9.62 11.54
N ASP A 350 -18.51 10.39 12.24
CA ASP A 350 -18.93 11.16 13.41
C ASP A 350 -19.97 12.24 13.04
N ALA A 351 -19.77 12.95 11.92
CA ALA A 351 -20.72 13.94 11.44
C ALA A 351 -22.08 13.32 11.08
N ILE A 352 -22.10 12.17 10.38
CA ILE A 352 -23.36 11.47 10.06
C ILE A 352 -24.06 11.00 11.35
N ALA A 353 -23.31 10.56 12.35
CA ALA A 353 -23.87 10.12 13.63
C ALA A 353 -24.65 11.24 14.35
N HIS A 354 -24.26 12.50 14.18
CA HIS A 354 -24.90 13.64 14.84
C HIS A 354 -25.91 14.39 13.95
N ASP A 355 -25.59 14.55 12.66
CA ASP A 355 -26.31 15.43 11.74
C ASP A 355 -27.04 14.68 10.61
N GLY A 356 -26.90 13.35 10.53
CA GLY A 356 -27.49 12.52 9.49
C GLY A 356 -27.04 12.95 8.08
N GLU A 357 -27.98 12.99 7.13
CA GLU A 357 -27.69 13.32 5.72
C GLU A 357 -27.08 14.73 5.53
N ARG A 358 -27.35 15.67 6.44
CA ARG A 358 -26.77 17.02 6.37
C ARG A 358 -25.24 17.02 6.48
N ALA A 359 -24.67 15.98 7.08
CA ALA A 359 -23.22 15.79 7.16
C ALA A 359 -22.55 15.69 5.78
N LEU A 360 -23.27 15.30 4.72
CA LEU A 360 -22.74 15.22 3.36
C LEU A 360 -22.37 16.59 2.77
N GLU A 361 -22.85 17.68 3.37
CA GLU A 361 -22.50 19.06 3.02
C GLU A 361 -21.18 19.53 3.65
N SER A 362 -20.64 18.79 4.62
CA SER A 362 -19.38 19.13 5.33
C SER A 362 -18.13 19.13 4.43
N GLY A 363 -18.20 18.41 3.31
CA GLY A 363 -17.06 18.18 2.42
C GLY A 363 -16.19 16.96 2.79
N TYR A 364 -16.42 16.32 3.93
CA TYR A 364 -15.73 15.07 4.30
C TYR A 364 -16.06 13.94 3.32
N GLY A 365 -15.11 13.01 3.13
CA GLY A 365 -15.27 11.87 2.22
C GLY A 365 -15.26 12.21 0.72
N ARG A 366 -15.03 13.47 0.33
CA ARG A 366 -15.00 13.89 -1.10
C ARG A 366 -13.61 13.88 -1.74
N ARG A 367 -12.57 13.55 -0.97
CA ARG A 367 -11.20 13.50 -1.48
C ARG A 367 -11.05 12.38 -2.51
N LYS A 368 -10.34 12.67 -3.60
CA LYS A 368 -10.02 11.68 -4.63
C LYS A 368 -8.82 10.87 -4.20
N PHE A 369 -8.76 9.60 -4.59
CA PHE A 369 -7.55 8.79 -4.41
C PHE A 369 -6.32 9.54 -4.95
N PRO A 370 -5.23 9.65 -4.17
CA PRO A 370 -4.10 10.49 -4.54
C PRO A 370 -3.33 9.89 -5.72
N ARG A 371 -2.64 10.76 -6.47
CA ARG A 371 -1.70 10.40 -7.52
C ARG A 371 -0.30 10.84 -7.14
N LEU A 372 0.73 10.33 -7.81
CA LEU A 372 2.08 10.90 -7.69
C LEU A 372 2.12 12.27 -8.38
N GLU A 373 2.54 13.31 -7.66
CA GLU A 373 2.59 14.69 -8.17
C GLU A 373 4.04 15.24 -8.27
N HIS A 374 5.00 14.50 -7.71
CA HIS A 374 6.40 14.88 -7.58
C HIS A 374 7.33 13.70 -7.92
N GLY A 375 8.65 13.94 -7.98
CA GLY A 375 9.64 12.94 -8.35
C GLY A 375 9.63 12.63 -9.85
N VAL A 376 9.74 11.36 -10.23
CA VAL A 376 9.88 10.93 -11.63
C VAL A 376 8.51 10.83 -12.31
N VAL A 377 7.79 11.95 -12.33
CA VAL A 377 6.56 12.20 -13.08
C VAL A 377 6.61 13.62 -13.62
N GLU A 378 6.06 13.84 -14.80
CA GLU A 378 5.99 15.16 -15.42
C GLU A 378 4.97 16.05 -14.71
N SER A 379 5.32 17.32 -14.51
CA SER A 379 4.34 18.31 -14.06
C SER A 379 3.32 18.57 -15.17
N GLY A 380 2.06 18.18 -14.96
CA GLY A 380 1.00 18.42 -15.94
C GLY A 380 -0.41 18.04 -15.48
N ASP A 381 -1.40 18.53 -16.22
CA ASP A 381 -2.82 18.35 -15.91
C ASP A 381 -3.43 17.10 -16.57
N HIS A 382 -2.64 16.32 -17.30
CA HIS A 382 -3.16 15.12 -17.92
C HIS A 382 -3.64 14.13 -16.85
N ARG A 383 -4.87 13.64 -17.00
CA ARG A 383 -5.59 12.87 -15.97
C ARG A 383 -4.95 11.53 -15.57
N LEU A 384 -3.98 11.05 -16.35
CA LEU A 384 -3.28 9.78 -16.11
C LEU A 384 -1.93 9.94 -15.43
N ILE A 385 -1.29 11.11 -15.55
CA ILE A 385 0.05 11.30 -14.99
C ILE A 385 -0.02 11.05 -13.48
N GLY A 386 0.91 10.24 -12.97
CA GLY A 386 0.98 9.88 -11.56
C GLY A 386 0.03 8.76 -11.13
N LEU A 387 -0.73 8.16 -12.05
CA LEU A 387 -1.61 7.02 -11.80
C LEU A 387 -1.07 5.75 -12.48
N PRO A 388 -1.46 4.56 -11.98
CA PRO A 388 -1.25 3.30 -12.70
C PRO A 388 -1.85 3.35 -14.12
N LEU A 389 -1.12 2.83 -15.11
CA LEU A 389 -1.68 2.68 -16.45
C LEU A 389 -2.85 1.68 -16.42
N PRO A 390 -4.03 2.04 -16.97
CA PRO A 390 -5.14 1.09 -17.12
C PRO A 390 -4.75 -0.15 -17.94
N ALA A 391 -5.42 -1.27 -17.68
CA ALA A 391 -5.31 -2.45 -18.53
C ALA A 391 -5.90 -2.14 -19.93
N PRO A 392 -5.25 -2.57 -21.03
CA PRO A 392 -5.80 -2.37 -22.37
C PRO A 392 -7.10 -3.17 -22.53
N ALA A 393 -8.15 -2.52 -23.01
CA ALA A 393 -9.50 -3.07 -23.12
C ALA A 393 -9.60 -4.27 -24.09
N ASP A 394 -8.69 -4.35 -25.04
CA ASP A 394 -8.60 -5.44 -26.02
C ASP A 394 -7.64 -6.57 -25.61
N GLY A 395 -6.97 -6.45 -24.46
CA GLY A 395 -5.98 -7.41 -23.99
C GLY A 395 -4.75 -7.54 -24.90
N SER A 396 -4.53 -6.58 -25.81
CA SER A 396 -3.50 -6.66 -26.85
C SER A 396 -2.07 -6.56 -26.32
N PHE A 397 -1.88 -6.07 -25.09
CA PHE A 397 -0.58 -5.77 -24.55
C PHE A 397 -0.50 -6.05 -23.04
N THR A 398 0.66 -6.52 -22.58
CA THR A 398 0.99 -6.66 -21.16
C THR A 398 2.24 -5.82 -20.87
N ILE A 399 2.10 -4.83 -19.98
CA ILE A 399 3.23 -4.01 -19.54
C ILE A 399 4.16 -4.88 -18.69
N GLY A 400 5.43 -4.97 -19.06
CA GLY A 400 6.46 -5.66 -18.28
C GLY A 400 6.88 -4.89 -17.03
N THR A 401 8.07 -5.21 -16.52
CA THR A 401 8.70 -4.54 -15.36
C THR A 401 9.77 -3.53 -15.74
N SER A 402 9.91 -3.24 -17.03
CA SER A 402 10.84 -2.22 -17.56
C SER A 402 10.11 -0.92 -17.84
N TRP A 403 10.86 0.15 -18.06
CA TRP A 403 10.34 1.35 -18.69
C TRP A 403 9.60 0.98 -19.98
N THR A 404 8.44 1.59 -20.20
CA THR A 404 7.57 1.29 -21.33
C THR A 404 7.17 2.58 -22.00
N VAL A 405 7.34 2.64 -23.33
CA VAL A 405 6.95 3.79 -24.14
C VAL A 405 5.86 3.35 -25.10
N LEU A 406 4.65 3.84 -24.88
CA LEU A 406 3.51 3.56 -25.75
C LEU A 406 3.45 4.61 -26.84
N THR A 407 3.78 4.21 -28.07
CA THR A 407 3.85 5.08 -29.23
C THR A 407 2.61 4.95 -30.09
N ARG A 408 2.43 5.91 -31.00
CA ARG A 408 1.41 5.84 -32.05
C ARG A 408 1.73 4.69 -33.01
N PRO A 409 0.71 4.07 -33.66
CA PRO A 409 0.94 2.99 -34.62
C PRO A 409 1.85 3.37 -35.80
N ASP A 410 1.88 4.65 -36.16
CA ASP A 410 2.64 5.23 -37.27
C ASP A 410 3.90 5.99 -36.82
N ALA A 411 4.16 6.07 -35.51
CA ALA A 411 5.36 6.71 -34.99
C ALA A 411 6.58 5.79 -35.11
N THR A 412 7.75 6.38 -35.31
CA THR A 412 9.03 5.69 -35.21
C THR A 412 9.19 5.08 -33.82
N THR A 413 9.61 3.82 -33.74
CA THR A 413 9.93 3.15 -32.48
C THR A 413 11.34 3.46 -31.99
N GLU A 414 12.11 4.29 -32.71
CA GLU A 414 13.39 4.80 -32.24
C GLU A 414 13.16 5.72 -31.03
N LEU A 415 13.63 5.26 -29.87
CA LEU A 415 13.55 6.00 -28.62
C LEU A 415 14.80 6.87 -28.44
N PRO A 416 14.67 8.05 -27.79
CA PRO A 416 15.83 8.79 -27.31
C PRO A 416 16.81 7.94 -26.52
N GLU A 417 18.09 8.33 -26.53
CA GLU A 417 19.20 7.58 -25.93
C GLU A 417 18.96 7.19 -24.47
N LEU A 418 18.38 8.10 -23.67
CA LEU A 418 18.01 7.84 -22.27
C LEU A 418 17.17 6.57 -22.13
N TRP A 419 16.07 6.48 -22.89
CA TRP A 419 15.13 5.37 -22.75
C TRP A 419 15.73 4.07 -23.26
N THR A 420 16.56 4.13 -24.30
CA THR A 420 17.32 2.97 -24.78
C THR A 420 18.30 2.47 -23.72
N ALA A 421 19.02 3.38 -23.05
CA ALA A 421 19.95 3.05 -21.96
C ALA A 421 19.25 2.47 -20.72
N LEU A 422 18.01 2.91 -20.46
CA LEU A 422 17.14 2.37 -19.42
C LEU A 422 16.46 1.05 -19.81
N GLY A 423 16.72 0.52 -21.01
CA GLY A 423 16.12 -0.72 -21.50
C GLY A 423 14.61 -0.60 -21.74
N ALA A 424 14.13 0.58 -22.13
CA ALA A 424 12.71 0.82 -22.34
C ALA A 424 12.17 0.03 -23.54
N ALA A 425 11.00 -0.58 -23.36
CA ALA A 425 10.29 -1.26 -24.42
C ALA A 425 9.33 -0.29 -25.14
N ALA A 426 9.51 -0.12 -26.45
CA ALA A 426 8.61 0.67 -27.28
C ALA A 426 7.48 -0.21 -27.83
N HIS A 427 6.23 0.18 -27.60
CA HIS A 427 5.06 -0.53 -28.09
C HIS A 427 4.16 0.40 -28.91
N PRO A 428 3.99 0.17 -30.22
CA PRO A 428 2.98 0.88 -30.99
C PRO A 428 1.60 0.36 -30.57
N ILE A 429 0.74 1.23 -30.03
CA ILE A 429 -0.60 0.84 -29.61
C ILE A 429 -1.66 1.65 -30.35
N ALA A 430 -2.69 0.97 -30.85
CA ALA A 430 -3.85 1.63 -31.40
C ALA A 430 -4.60 2.37 -30.28
N ALA A 431 -4.95 3.64 -30.50
CA ALA A 431 -5.70 4.45 -29.52
C ALA A 431 -6.95 3.72 -28.98
N SER A 432 -7.58 2.85 -29.79
CA SER A 432 -8.71 2.02 -29.40
C SER A 432 -8.46 1.07 -28.23
N ALA A 433 -7.21 0.64 -27.99
CA ALA A 433 -6.86 -0.26 -26.90
C ALA A 433 -7.13 0.36 -25.52
N PHE A 434 -7.22 1.69 -25.44
CA PHE A 434 -7.53 2.42 -24.21
C PHE A 434 -8.75 3.36 -24.38
N GLY A 435 -9.58 3.14 -25.40
CA GLY A 435 -10.72 3.99 -25.72
C GLY A 435 -10.31 5.45 -26.00
N ASP A 436 -11.10 6.41 -25.51
CA ASP A 436 -10.81 7.85 -25.66
C ASP A 436 -9.75 8.36 -24.65
N THR A 437 -8.97 7.45 -24.07
CA THR A 437 -7.97 7.78 -23.04
C THR A 437 -6.70 8.38 -23.62
N PHE A 438 -6.41 8.10 -24.89
CA PHE A 438 -5.31 8.70 -25.64
C PHE A 438 -5.82 9.28 -26.95
N ASP A 439 -5.37 10.47 -27.30
CA ASP A 439 -5.52 10.95 -28.67
C ASP A 439 -4.51 10.23 -29.59
N ARG A 440 -4.74 10.27 -30.90
CA ARG A 440 -3.82 9.65 -31.88
C ARG A 440 -2.47 10.37 -32.00
N THR A 441 -2.21 11.42 -31.23
CA THR A 441 -1.00 12.25 -31.34
C THR A 441 -0.04 12.10 -30.15
N THR A 442 -0.46 11.43 -29.07
CA THR A 442 0.27 11.36 -27.82
C THR A 442 1.07 10.07 -27.67
N THR A 443 2.20 10.17 -26.97
CA THR A 443 3.07 9.09 -26.52
C THR A 443 3.02 9.04 -25.01
N VAL A 444 2.98 7.84 -24.44
CA VAL A 444 2.86 7.63 -22.98
C VAL A 444 4.13 6.98 -22.47
N ILE A 445 4.73 7.55 -21.44
CA ILE A 445 5.90 7.00 -20.77
C ILE A 445 5.43 6.39 -19.46
N VAL A 446 5.69 5.10 -19.28
CA VAL A 446 5.26 4.30 -18.14
C VAL A 446 6.49 3.76 -17.43
N ARG A 447 6.52 3.92 -16.11
CA ARG A 447 7.60 3.45 -15.23
C ARG A 447 7.59 1.93 -15.03
N PRO A 448 8.71 1.37 -14.53
CA PRO A 448 8.79 -0.03 -14.09
C PRO A 448 7.73 -0.47 -13.05
N ASP A 449 7.18 0.46 -12.27
CA ASP A 449 6.09 0.23 -11.31
C ASP A 449 4.68 0.42 -11.92
N ARG A 450 4.59 0.60 -13.24
CA ARG A 450 3.39 0.86 -14.05
C ARG A 450 2.74 2.23 -13.86
N ILE A 451 3.36 3.15 -13.12
CA ILE A 451 2.88 4.52 -13.04
C ILE A 451 3.18 5.26 -14.35
N VAL A 452 2.19 6.01 -14.86
CA VAL A 452 2.38 6.90 -16.00
C VAL A 452 3.22 8.09 -15.57
N ALA A 453 4.46 8.14 -16.05
CA ALA A 453 5.39 9.24 -15.80
C ALA A 453 5.05 10.47 -16.64
N ALA A 454 4.67 10.30 -17.90
CA ALA A 454 4.39 11.42 -18.79
C ALA A 454 3.41 11.04 -19.91
N VAL A 455 2.68 12.03 -20.40
CA VAL A 455 1.86 11.93 -21.62
C VAL A 455 2.23 13.12 -22.50
N THR A 456 2.81 12.87 -23.67
CA THR A 456 3.50 13.91 -24.43
C THR A 456 3.34 13.78 -25.94
N THR A 457 3.39 14.91 -26.63
CA THR A 457 3.53 14.99 -28.10
C THR A 457 4.96 15.34 -28.54
N ASP A 458 5.82 15.71 -27.58
CA ASP A 458 7.24 16.04 -27.80
C ASP A 458 8.12 15.19 -26.87
N MET A 459 8.50 14.02 -27.38
CA MET A 459 9.34 13.06 -26.66
C MET A 459 10.72 13.65 -26.33
N SER A 460 11.29 14.50 -27.17
CA SER A 460 12.63 15.07 -26.95
C SER A 460 12.63 16.06 -25.77
N ALA A 461 11.66 16.97 -25.75
CA ALA A 461 11.50 17.92 -24.65
C ALA A 461 11.17 17.21 -23.32
N THR A 462 10.33 16.18 -23.37
CA THR A 462 9.95 15.37 -22.20
C THR A 462 11.15 14.60 -21.66
N THR A 463 11.94 13.98 -22.54
CA THR A 463 13.20 13.32 -22.16
C THR A 463 14.12 14.30 -21.46
N SER A 464 14.32 15.50 -22.03
CA SER A 464 15.18 16.53 -21.42
C SER A 464 14.73 16.95 -20.01
N ARG A 465 13.43 16.97 -19.74
CA ARG A 465 12.87 17.27 -18.40
C ARG A 465 13.06 16.13 -17.40
N LEU A 466 12.92 14.87 -17.83
CA LEU A 466 13.00 13.70 -16.95
C LEU A 466 14.45 13.22 -16.73
N THR A 467 15.37 13.50 -17.65
CA THR A 467 16.79 13.10 -17.53
C THR A 467 17.38 13.46 -16.17
N PRO A 468 17.35 14.72 -15.67
CA PRO A 468 17.99 15.07 -14.41
C PRO A 468 17.44 14.30 -13.20
N LEU A 469 16.16 13.91 -13.25
CA LEU A 469 15.49 13.15 -12.18
C LEU A 469 15.88 11.67 -12.18
N ILE A 470 16.29 11.13 -13.34
CA ILE A 470 16.62 9.70 -13.51
C ILE A 470 18.12 9.45 -13.41
N VAL A 471 18.94 10.24 -14.12
CA VAL A 471 20.40 10.05 -14.14
C VAL A 471 21.14 10.92 -13.12
N GLY A 472 20.44 11.87 -12.49
CA GLY A 472 21.05 12.93 -11.69
C GLY A 472 21.62 14.05 -12.56
N GLU A 473 21.85 15.24 -11.99
CA GLU A 473 22.72 16.21 -12.66
C GLU A 473 24.12 15.59 -12.77
N SER A 474 24.66 15.52 -13.99
CA SER A 474 26.09 15.25 -14.17
C SER A 474 26.84 16.21 -13.27
N ARG A 475 27.51 15.69 -12.24
CA ARG A 475 28.52 16.46 -11.52
C ARG A 475 29.60 16.75 -12.56
N ALA A 476 29.51 17.90 -13.21
CA ALA A 476 30.63 18.47 -13.93
C ALA A 476 31.80 18.45 -12.93
N GLU A 477 32.80 17.63 -13.23
CA GLU A 477 34.04 17.55 -12.46
C GLU A 477 34.56 18.98 -12.27
N TYR A 478 34.65 19.42 -11.01
CA TYR A 478 35.36 20.64 -10.61
C TYR A 478 36.64 20.26 -9.88
#